data_AF-A0A7C5ANZ1-F1
#
_entry.id   AF-A0A7C5ANZ1-F1
#
_cell.length_a   1.000
_cell.length_b   1.000
_cell.length_c   1.000
_cell.angle_alpha   90.00
_cell.angle_beta   90.00
_cell.angle_gamma   90.00
#
_symmetry.space_group_name_H-M   'P 1'
#
loop_
_entity.id
_entity.type
_entity.pdbx_description
1 polymer ?
#
loop_
_entity_poly.entity_id
_entity_poly.type
_entity_poly.pdbx_seq_one_letter_code
_entity_poly.pdbx_strand_id
1 'polypeptide(L)'
;MALVMVMGLALLVYALAEHQLRATMQERGESVPNRAGKPTQRPTMRRIFQMFEGIDLLVINTPEGVQQQVLNLKPVHRQILRLLGPNVEKCYLDSS
;
A
#
# COMPACT_ATOMS: atom_id res chain seq x y z
N MET A 1 -0.41 21.93 -22.00
CA MET A 1 0.75 21.01 -22.09
C MET A 1 1.25 20.52 -20.72
N ALA A 2 1.28 21.35 -19.67
CA ALA A 2 1.74 20.94 -18.34
C ALA A 2 0.99 19.72 -17.74
N LEU A 3 -0.34 19.65 -17.88
CA LEU A 3 -1.15 18.54 -17.33
C LEU A 3 -0.80 17.17 -17.95
N VAL A 4 -0.44 17.13 -19.23
CA VAL A 4 -0.05 15.88 -19.92
C VAL A 4 1.26 15.34 -19.36
N MET A 5 2.21 16.23 -19.06
CA MET A 5 3.48 15.85 -18.42
C MET A 5 3.26 15.31 -17.01
N VAL A 6 2.40 15.96 -16.21
CA VAL A 6 2.04 15.49 -14.86
C VAL A 6 1.36 14.12 -14.93
N MET A 7 0.43 13.92 -15.86
CA MET A 7 -0.23 12.63 -16.07
C MET A 7 0.77 11.54 -16.49
N GLY A 8 1.69 11.85 -17.42
CA GLY A 8 2.74 10.92 -17.84
C GLY A 8 3.67 10.52 -16.70
N LEU A 9 4.09 11.49 -15.87
CA LEU A 9 4.94 11.22 -14.71
C LEU A 9 4.20 10.39 -13.65
N ALA A 10 2.92 10.68 -13.40
CA ALA A 10 2.09 9.87 -12.51
C ALA A 10 1.96 8.42 -12.99
N LEU A 11 1.73 8.21 -14.29
CA LEU A 11 1.66 6.87 -14.88
C LEU A 11 2.99 6.13 -14.81
N LEU A 12 4.11 6.83 -15.00
CA LEU A 12 5.45 6.26 -14.86
C LEU A 12 5.69 5.77 -13.43
N VAL A 13 5.38 6.60 -12.43
CA VAL A 13 5.49 6.22 -11.02
C VAL A 13 4.63 4.99 -10.71
N TYR A 14 3.40 4.96 -11.22
CA TYR A 14 2.51 3.79 -11.10
C TYR A 14 3.11 2.53 -11.72
N ALA A 15 3.64 2.63 -12.95
CA ALA A 15 4.24 1.51 -13.65
C ALA A 15 5.49 0.97 -12.93
N LEU A 16 6.33 1.86 -12.40
CA LEU A 16 7.51 1.49 -11.63
C LEU A 16 7.14 0.77 -10.33
N ALA A 17 6.16 1.31 -9.58
CA ALA A 17 5.68 0.68 -8.36
C ALA A 17 5.03 -0.70 -8.62
N GLU A 18 4.24 -0.83 -9.70
CA GLU A 18 3.70 -2.12 -10.13
C GLU A 18 4.81 -3.12 -10.47
N HIS A 19 5.83 -2.67 -11.19
CA HIS A 19 6.94 -3.53 -11.60
C HIS A 19 7.74 -4.00 -10.38
N GLN A 20 8.09 -3.08 -9.47
CA GLN A 20 8.81 -3.41 -8.24
C GLN A 20 8.02 -4.41 -7.39
N LEU A 21 6.73 -4.16 -7.19
CA LEU A 21 5.88 -5.04 -6.40
C LEU A 21 5.81 -6.45 -7.03
N ARG A 22 5.63 -6.54 -8.35
CA ARG A 22 5.60 -7.85 -9.06
C ARG A 22 6.93 -8.57 -8.98
N ALA A 23 8.05 -7.86 -9.10
CA ALA A 23 9.38 -8.44 -8.97
C ALA A 23 9.59 -9.04 -7.57
N THR A 24 9.32 -8.27 -6.51
CA THR A 24 9.45 -8.74 -5.13
C THR A 24 8.49 -9.90 -4.81
N MET A 25 7.28 -9.89 -5.37
CA MET A 25 6.33 -11.01 -5.24
C MET A 25 6.82 -12.28 -5.93
N GLN A 26 7.45 -12.17 -7.11
CA GLN A 26 8.04 -13.30 -7.81
C GLN A 26 9.25 -13.86 -7.05
N GLU A 27 10.14 -12.99 -6.57
CA GLU A 27 11.32 -13.36 -5.79
C GLU A 27 10.95 -14.09 -4.50
N ARG A 28 9.89 -13.66 -3.81
CA ARG A 28 9.42 -14.25 -2.54
C ARG A 28 8.39 -15.37 -2.72
N GLY A 29 7.90 -15.59 -3.93
CA GLY A 29 6.81 -16.55 -4.21
C GLY A 29 5.47 -16.16 -3.58
N GLU A 30 5.30 -14.91 -3.17
CA GLU A 30 4.11 -14.43 -2.47
C GLU A 30 3.00 -14.00 -3.43
N SER A 31 1.75 -14.19 -3.03
CA SER A 31 0.57 -13.81 -3.82
C SER A 31 -0.38 -12.96 -2.97
N VAL A 32 -1.02 -11.99 -3.61
CA VAL A 32 -2.01 -11.10 -2.96
C VAL A 32 -3.40 -11.48 -3.48
N PRO A 33 -4.44 -11.49 -2.63
CA PRO A 33 -5.80 -11.82 -3.07
C PRO A 33 -6.37 -10.78 -4.03
N ASN A 34 -6.89 -11.23 -5.18
CA ASN A 34 -7.63 -10.39 -6.12
C ASN A 34 -9.07 -10.12 -5.61
N ARG A 35 -9.86 -9.27 -6.29
CA ARG A 35 -11.28 -8.97 -5.97
C ARG A 35 -12.14 -10.23 -5.81
N ALA A 36 -11.82 -11.29 -6.54
CA ALA A 36 -12.49 -12.58 -6.48
C ALA A 36 -11.88 -13.54 -5.43
N GLY A 37 -11.00 -13.07 -4.55
CA GLY A 37 -10.32 -13.88 -3.52
C GLY A 37 -9.20 -14.79 -4.05
N LYS A 38 -8.98 -14.85 -5.37
CA LYS A 38 -7.92 -15.70 -5.97
C LYS A 38 -6.54 -15.08 -5.75
N PRO A 39 -5.52 -15.88 -5.35
CA PRO A 39 -4.15 -15.39 -5.24
C PRO A 39 -3.63 -14.96 -6.62
N THR A 40 -3.07 -13.75 -6.70
CA THR A 40 -2.41 -13.26 -7.92
C THR A 40 -1.04 -12.69 -7.62
N GLN A 41 -0.09 -12.99 -8.50
CA GLN A 41 1.27 -12.41 -8.51
C GLN A 41 1.38 -11.21 -9.47
N ARG A 42 0.26 -10.79 -10.09
CA ARG A 42 0.22 -9.64 -11.00
C ARG A 42 -0.81 -8.59 -10.55
N PRO A 43 -0.75 -8.10 -9.30
CA PRO A 43 -1.61 -7.00 -8.90
C PRO A 43 -1.28 -5.73 -9.70
N THR A 44 -2.27 -4.86 -9.84
CA THR A 44 -2.09 -3.48 -10.31
C THR A 44 -2.02 -2.55 -9.11
N MET A 45 -1.30 -1.43 -9.21
CA MET A 45 -1.19 -0.45 -8.11
C MET A 45 -2.56 0.12 -7.76
N ARG A 46 -3.43 0.32 -8.75
CA ARG A 46 -4.84 0.65 -8.51
C ARG A 46 -5.53 -0.36 -7.60
N ARG A 47 -5.29 -1.66 -7.80
CA ARG A 47 -5.88 -2.72 -6.97
C ARG A 47 -5.28 -2.71 -5.56
N ILE A 48 -3.99 -2.45 -5.44
CA ILE A 48 -3.31 -2.28 -4.16
C ILE A 48 -3.96 -1.15 -3.37
N PHE A 49 -4.11 0.05 -3.95
CA PHE A 49 -4.78 1.17 -3.28
C PHE A 49 -6.20 0.86 -2.83
N GLN A 50 -6.99 0.15 -3.65
CA GLN A 50 -8.32 -0.30 -3.26
C GLN A 50 -8.35 -1.33 -2.13
N MET A 51 -7.25 -2.05 -1.90
CA MET A 51 -7.13 -2.90 -0.72
C MET A 51 -6.79 -2.06 0.51
N PHE A 52 -6.03 -0.97 0.38
CA PHE A 52 -5.80 -0.03 1.47
C PHE A 52 -7.04 0.84 1.79
N GLU A 53 -8.02 0.95 0.87
CA GLU A 53 -9.31 1.60 1.16
C GLU A 53 -10.03 0.88 2.32
N GLY A 54 -10.35 1.64 3.37
CA GLY A 54 -10.98 1.15 4.60
C GLY A 54 -10.00 0.94 5.76
N ILE A 55 -8.71 1.24 5.60
CA ILE A 55 -7.81 1.46 6.74
C ILE A 55 -8.09 2.86 7.27
N ASP A 56 -8.57 2.93 8.51
CA ASP A 56 -8.91 4.20 9.16
C ASP A 56 -7.78 4.59 10.11
N LEU A 57 -7.42 5.88 10.14
CA LEU A 57 -6.45 6.40 11.10
C LEU A 57 -7.21 7.19 12.16
N LEU A 58 -7.27 6.64 13.37
CA LEU A 58 -7.89 7.28 14.52
C LEU A 58 -6.87 8.23 15.17
N VAL A 59 -7.16 9.53 15.13
CA VAL A 59 -6.38 10.55 15.81
C VAL A 59 -7.12 10.94 17.09
N ILE A 60 -6.55 10.61 18.25
CA ILE A 60 -7.07 10.98 19.56
C ILE A 60 -6.22 12.14 20.07
N ASN A 61 -6.83 13.33 20.13
CA ASN A 61 -6.20 14.50 20.74
C ASN A 61 -6.47 14.48 22.24
N THR A 62 -5.47 14.12 23.02
CA THR A 62 -5.51 14.15 24.49
C THR A 62 -4.72 15.35 25.01
N PRO A 63 -5.00 15.85 26.23
CA PRO A 63 -4.23 16.94 26.85
C PRO A 63 -2.72 16.64 26.99
N GLU A 64 -2.35 15.36 26.98
CA GLU A 64 -0.98 14.85 27.11
C GLU A 64 -0.30 14.60 25.75
N GLY A 65 -1.00 14.76 24.63
CA GLY A 65 -0.47 14.56 23.28
C GLY A 65 -1.47 14.01 22.26
N VAL A 66 -1.04 13.98 21.00
CA VAL A 66 -1.79 13.40 19.87
C VAL A 66 -1.45 11.92 19.76
N GLN A 67 -2.39 11.04 20.05
CA GLN A 67 -2.25 9.61 19.80
C GLN A 67 -2.83 9.27 18.43
N GLN A 68 -2.10 8.47 17.66
CA GLN A 68 -2.55 8.00 16.34
C GLN A 68 -2.63 6.48 16.35
N GLN A 69 -3.77 5.93 15.95
CA GLN A 69 -3.97 4.49 15.89
C GLN A 69 -4.54 4.07 14.54
N VAL A 70 -3.85 3.17 13.85
CA VAL A 70 -4.33 2.58 12.60
C VAL A 70 -5.34 1.47 12.89
N LEU A 71 -6.58 1.66 12.44
CA LEU A 71 -7.70 0.74 12.57
C LEU A 71 -7.90 -0.08 11.28
N ASN A 72 -8.54 -1.25 11.42
CA ASN A 72 -8.88 -2.14 10.31
C ASN A 72 -7.69 -2.68 9.48
N LEU A 73 -6.48 -2.71 10.06
CA LEU A 73 -5.30 -3.26 9.41
C LEU A 73 -5.35 -4.80 9.37
N LYS A 74 -5.90 -5.35 8.29
CA LYS A 74 -5.95 -6.80 8.02
C LYS A 74 -4.57 -7.40 7.72
N PRO A 75 -4.39 -8.72 7.89
CA PRO A 75 -3.14 -9.42 7.59
C PRO A 75 -2.64 -9.20 6.16
N VAL A 76 -3.56 -9.09 5.20
CA VAL A 76 -3.26 -8.82 3.78
C VAL A 76 -2.56 -7.47 3.62
N HIS A 77 -2.95 -6.44 4.38
CA HIS A 77 -2.30 -5.12 4.30
C HIS A 77 -0.87 -5.19 4.82
N ARG A 78 -0.63 -5.89 5.94
CA ARG A 78 0.74 -6.14 6.44
C ARG A 78 1.60 -6.89 5.44
N GLN A 79 1.03 -7.88 4.75
CA GLN A 79 1.74 -8.60 3.69
C GLN A 79 2.14 -7.65 2.56
N ILE A 80 1.22 -6.83 2.07
CA ILE A 80 1.52 -5.86 1.00
C ILE A 80 2.54 -4.80 1.46
N LEU A 81 2.44 -4.32 2.70
CA LEU A 81 3.40 -3.36 3.27
C LEU A 81 4.82 -3.95 3.31
N ARG A 82 4.96 -5.22 3.72
CA ARG A 82 6.25 -5.93 3.70
C ARG A 82 6.82 -6.13 2.29
N LEU A 83 5.94 -6.34 1.31
CA LEU A 83 6.32 -6.46 -0.11
C LEU A 83 6.75 -5.12 -0.70
N LEU A 84 6.14 -4.01 -0.28
CA LEU A 84 6.53 -2.66 -0.68
C LEU A 84 7.82 -2.19 0.01
N GLY A 85 8.16 -2.80 1.14
CA GLY A 85 9.43 -2.61 1.85
C GLY A 85 9.30 -1.86 3.18
N PRO A 86 10.39 -1.85 3.97
CA PRO A 86 10.37 -1.40 5.37
C PRO A 86 10.07 0.10 5.53
N ASN A 87 10.39 0.91 4.52
CA ASN A 87 10.09 2.35 4.55
C ASN A 87 8.59 2.62 4.51
N VAL A 88 7.85 1.86 3.69
CA VAL A 88 6.39 2.00 3.59
C VAL A 88 5.73 1.38 4.82
N GLU A 89 6.24 0.25 5.31
CA GLU A 89 5.74 -0.37 6.54
C GLU A 89 5.84 0.57 7.74
N LYS A 90 6.94 1.32 7.89
CA LYS A 90 7.08 2.34 8.95
C LYS A 90 6.02 3.44 8.86
N CYS A 91 5.67 3.92 7.68
CA CYS A 91 4.65 4.97 7.54
C CYS A 91 3.26 4.54 8.09
N TYR A 92 2.99 3.24 8.19
CA TYR A 92 1.72 2.72 8.72
C TYR A 92 1.84 2.08 10.10
N LEU A 93 3.03 1.70 10.56
CA LEU A 93 3.24 1.04 11.85
C LEU A 93 3.88 1.96 12.91
N ASP A 94 4.49 3.07 12.51
CA ASP A 94 5.21 4.00 13.40
C ASP A 94 4.30 5.11 13.95
N SER A 95 3.00 4.84 14.04
CA SER A 95 2.07 5.68 14.80
C SER A 95 2.14 5.28 16.28
N SER A 96 3.18 5.72 16.98
CA SER A 96 3.34 5.58 18.44
C SER A 96 4.03 6.79 19.02
#